data_AF-A0AAV6Z9Q8-F1
#
_entry.id   AF-A0AAV6Z9Q8-F1
#
_cell.length_a   1.000
_cell.length_b   1.000
_cell.length_c   1.000
_cell.angle_alpha   90.00
_cell.angle_beta   90.00
_cell.angle_gamma   90.00
#
_symmetry.space_group_name_H-M   'P 1'
#
loop_
_entity.id
_entity.type
_entity.pdbx_description
1 polymer ?
#
loop_
_entity_poly.entity_id
_entity_poly.type
_entity_poly.pdbx_seq_one_letter_code
_entity_poly.pdbx_strand_id
1 'polypeptide(L)' 'MGRRSSERRRCDSFVNSLFEEAEDAGVLNASPEDEAEVVIKMWKNGFTINDGQLRDYTDSASRQFMDSMRKG' A
#
# COMPACT_ATOMS: atom_id res chain seq x y z
N MET A 1 27.75 37.34 -17.94
CA MET A 1 28.21 36.11 -17.26
C MET A 1 27.10 35.64 -16.31
N GLY A 2 26.24 34.72 -16.78
CA GLY A 2 25.17 34.10 -16.00
C GLY A 2 25.58 32.70 -15.54
N ARG A 3 25.24 32.34 -14.29
CA ARG A 3 25.67 31.14 -13.57
C ARG A 3 24.71 29.95 -13.78
N ARG A 4 25.21 28.74 -13.46
CA ARG A 4 24.49 27.46 -13.15
C ARG A 4 23.90 26.73 -14.36
N SER A 5 23.95 25.40 -14.51
CA SER A 5 24.35 24.27 -13.65
C SER A 5 24.57 23.07 -14.59
N SER A 6 25.71 22.38 -14.51
CA SER A 6 26.03 21.22 -15.37
C SER A 6 25.59 19.87 -14.78
N GLU A 7 24.68 19.86 -13.80
CA GLU A 7 24.44 18.69 -12.95
C GLU A 7 23.00 18.17 -13.10
N ARG A 8 22.59 17.83 -14.32
CA ARG A 8 21.25 17.27 -14.56
C ARG A 8 21.19 16.07 -15.51
N ARG A 9 22.34 15.46 -15.84
CA ARG A 9 22.41 14.34 -16.78
C ARG A 9 22.95 13.04 -16.20
N ARG A 10 23.14 12.97 -14.88
CA ARG A 10 23.69 11.77 -14.21
C ARG A 10 22.69 10.99 -13.36
N CYS A 11 21.45 11.48 -13.23
CA CYS A 11 20.41 10.77 -12.47
C CYS A 11 19.38 10.07 -13.36
N ASP A 12 19.36 10.34 -14.67
CA ASP A 12 18.38 9.76 -15.58
C ASP A 12 18.81 8.39 -16.13
N SER A 13 20.10 8.06 -16.06
CA SER A 13 20.61 6.77 -16.55
C SER A 13 20.51 5.64 -15.50
N PHE A 14 20.44 5.98 -14.22
CA PHE A 14 20.41 4.98 -13.15
C PHE A 14 19.05 4.30 -13.04
N VAL A 15 17.96 5.08 -13.15
CA VAL A 15 16.59 4.56 -12.99
C VAL A 15 16.16 3.71 -14.18
N ASN A 16 16.60 4.04 -15.39
CA ASN A 16 16.24 3.28 -16.58
C ASN A 16 16.90 1.90 -16.63
N SER A 17 18.14 1.78 -16.14
CA SER A 17 18.84 0.49 -16.11
C SER A 17 18.29 -0.47 -15.04
N LEU A 18 17.71 0.06 -13.96
CA LEU A 18 17.09 -0.75 -12.91
C LEU A 18 15.69 -1.23 -13.32
N PHE A 19 14.99 -0.44 -14.16
CA PHE A 19 13.67 -0.80 -14.66
C PHE A 19 13.75 -1.91 -15.72
N GLU A 20 14.79 -1.90 -16.56
CA GLU A 20 15.00 -2.91 -17.61
C GLU A 20 15.40 -4.30 -17.05
N GLU A 21 15.92 -4.38 -15.82
CA GLU A 21 16.23 -5.66 -15.14
C GLU A 21 15.00 -6.28 -14.44
N ALA A 22 13.99 -5.47 -14.09
CA ALA A 22 12.81 -5.92 -13.38
C ALA A 22 11.76 -6.59 -14.28
N GLU A 23 11.88 -6.51 -15.61
CA GLU A 23 10.94 -7.14 -16.55
C GLU A 23 11.18 -8.65 -16.74
N ASP A 24 12.35 -9.18 -16.37
CA ASP A 24 12.69 -10.61 -16.47
C ASP A 24 12.24 -11.43 -15.25
N ALA A 25 12.09 -10.78 -14.10
CA ALA A 25 11.47 -11.40 -12.94
C ALA A 25 9.98 -11.06 -13.01
N GLY A 26 9.12 -12.05 -13.32
CA GLY A 26 7.66 -11.95 -13.28
C GLY A 26 7.11 -11.59 -11.89
N VAL A 27 7.45 -10.40 -11.41
CA VAL A 27 7.04 -9.80 -10.16
C VAL A 27 5.77 -9.02 -10.45
N LEU A 28 4.67 -9.76 -10.30
CA LEU A 28 3.39 -9.28 -9.80
C LEU A 28 2.85 -8.06 -10.56
N ASN A 29 1.98 -8.36 -11.52
CA ASN A 29 0.93 -7.46 -11.99
C ASN A 29 0.00 -7.07 -10.81
N ALA A 30 0.48 -6.30 -9.85
CA ALA A 30 -0.39 -5.42 -9.07
C ALA A 30 -0.67 -4.23 -9.99
N SER A 31 -1.60 -4.44 -10.92
CA SER A 31 -2.06 -3.37 -11.78
C SER A 31 -2.67 -2.30 -10.83
N PRO A 32 -2.42 -0.99 -11.03
CA PRO A 32 -2.87 0.08 -10.13
C PRO A 32 -4.41 0.21 -10.03
N GLU A 33 -5.15 -0.73 -10.63
CA GLU A 33 -6.59 -0.85 -10.69
C GLU A 33 -7.19 -1.83 -9.65
N ASP A 34 -6.36 -2.63 -8.96
CA ASP A 34 -6.82 -3.49 -7.85
C ASP A 34 -6.86 -2.70 -6.52
N GLU A 35 -7.51 -1.53 -6.53
CA GLU A 35 -7.85 -0.81 -5.30
C GLU A 35 -8.90 -1.63 -4.54
N ALA A 36 -8.45 -2.57 -3.72
CA ALA A 36 -9.30 -3.37 -2.87
C ALA A 36 -9.94 -2.48 -1.79
N GLU A 37 -11.13 -1.95 -2.08
CA GLU A 37 -11.93 -1.22 -1.11
C GLU A 37 -12.37 -2.16 0.01
N VAL A 38 -11.93 -1.86 1.25
CA VAL A 38 -12.32 -2.61 2.44
C VAL A 38 -13.36 -1.81 3.21
N VAL A 39 -14.59 -2.31 3.25
CA VAL A 39 -15.70 -1.68 3.98
C VAL A 39 -15.81 -2.29 5.37
N ILE A 40 -15.67 -1.45 6.40
CA ILE A 40 -15.80 -1.87 7.80
C ILE A 40 -17.04 -1.21 8.40
N LYS A 41 -18.00 -2.02 8.85
CA LYS A 41 -19.20 -1.54 9.54
C LYS A 41 -19.02 -1.71 11.05
N MET A 42 -19.11 -0.62 11.79
CA MET A 42 -18.98 -0.63 13.25
C MET A 42 -20.36 -0.79 13.90
N TRP A 43 -20.44 -1.71 14.85
CA TRP A 43 -21.63 -2.01 15.65
C TRP A 43 -21.34 -1.80 17.14
N LYS A 44 -22.39 -1.81 17.96
CA LYS A 44 -22.25 -1.68 19.43
C LYS A 44 -21.41 -2.81 20.05
N ASN A 45 -21.57 -4.03 19.54
CA ASN A 45 -20.95 -5.22 20.12
C ASN A 45 -19.67 -5.66 19.37
N GLY A 46 -19.41 -5.10 18.19
CA GLY A 46 -18.30 -5.55 17.33
C GLY A 46 -18.27 -4.80 15.99
N PHE A 47 -17.61 -5.37 14.99
CA PHE A 47 -17.56 -4.83 13.64
C PHE A 47 -17.65 -5.95 12.58
N THR A 48 -18.05 -5.63 11.36
CA THR A 48 -18.00 -6.55 10.22
C THR A 48 -17.06 -5.99 9.15
N ILE A 49 -16.44 -6.87 8.36
CA ILE A 49 -15.56 -6.51 7.23
C ILE A 49 -16.19 -7.08 5.97
N ASN A 50 -16.41 -6.26 4.93
CA ASN A 50 -16.92 -6.67 3.61
C ASN A 50 -18.14 -7.62 3.70
N ASP A 51 -19.09 -7.28 4.58
CA ASP A 51 -20.31 -8.08 4.84
C ASP A 51 -20.09 -9.50 5.40
N GLY A 52 -18.90 -9.76 5.95
CA GLY A 52 -18.59 -11.00 6.68
C GLY A 52 -19.23 -11.08 8.07
N GLN A 53 -18.76 -12.05 8.86
CA GLN A 53 -19.25 -12.27 10.23
C GLN A 53 -18.94 -11.10 11.18
N LEU A 54 -19.85 -10.86 12.12
CA LEU A 54 -19.65 -9.92 13.23
C LEU A 54 -18.48 -10.39 14.10
N ARG A 55 -17.47 -9.54 14.22
CA ARG A 55 -16.29 -9.75 15.07
C ARG A 55 -16.42 -8.94 16.33
N ASP A 56 -16.42 -9.61 17.48
CA ASP A 56 -16.49 -8.96 18.79
C ASP A 56 -15.21 -8.18 19.09
N TYR A 57 -15.34 -7.04 19.78
CA TYR A 57 -14.18 -6.25 20.21
C TYR A 57 -13.32 -6.95 21.27
N THR A 58 -13.85 -7.97 21.93
CA THR A 58 -13.14 -8.71 22.96
C THR A 58 -12.20 -9.78 22.38
N ASP A 59 -12.36 -10.15 21.11
CA ASP A 59 -11.45 -11.10 20.46
C ASP A 59 -10.05 -10.50 20.28
N SER A 60 -9.04 -11.37 20.40
CA SER A 60 -7.63 -10.98 20.32
C SER A 60 -7.23 -10.54 18.91
N ALA A 61 -7.73 -11.20 17.87
CA ALA A 61 -7.45 -10.84 16.48
C ALA A 61 -8.20 -9.57 16.08
N SER A 62 -9.44 -9.39 16.56
CA SER A 62 -10.19 -8.14 16.41
C SER A 62 -9.46 -6.93 16.97
N ARG A 63 -8.88 -7.06 18.17
CA ARG A 63 -8.10 -5.97 18.79
C ARG A 63 -6.85 -5.64 17.99
N GLN A 64 -6.11 -6.65 17.54
CA GLN A 64 -4.92 -6.44 16.72
C GLN A 64 -5.25 -5.68 15.43
N PHE A 65 -6.35 -6.05 14.77
CA PHE A 65 -6.82 -5.36 13.57
C PHE A 65 -7.13 -3.87 13.83
N MET A 66 -7.87 -3.58 14.92
CA MET A 66 -8.19 -2.19 15.32
C MET A 66 -6.93 -1.39 15.66
N ASP A 67 -5.96 -2.00 16.35
CA ASP A 67 -4.70 -1.33 16.68
C ASP A 67 -3.86 -1.05 15.44
N SER A 68 -3.84 -1.96 14.46
CA SER A 68 -3.19 -1.72 13.17
C SER A 68 -3.85 -0.59 12.39
N MET A 69 -5.19 -0.49 12.40
CA MET A 69 -5.90 0.64 11.79
C MET A 69 -5.63 1.97 12.48
N ARG A 70 -5.47 1.98 13.82
CA ARG A 70 -5.18 3.21 14.59
C ARG A 70 -3.75 3.72 14.40
N LYS A 71 -2.83 2.83 14.04
CA LYS A 71 -1.40 3.15 13.82
C LYS A 71 -1.13 3.71 12.42
N GLY A 72 -2.18 3.88 11.59
CA GLY A 72 -2.10 4.49 10.26
C GLY A 72 -1.41 5.84 10.26
#